data_AF-A0A3L7U4Q4-F1
#
_entry.id   AF-A0A3L7U4Q4-F1
#
_cell.length_a   1.000
_cell.length_b   1.000
_cell.length_c   1.000
_cell.angle_alpha   90.00
_cell.angle_beta   90.00
_cell.angle_gamma   90.00
#
_symmetry.space_group_name_H-M   'P 1'
#
loop_
_entity.id
_entity.type
_entity.pdbx_description
1 polymer ?
#
loop_
_entity_poly.entity_id
_entity_poly.type
_entity_poly.pdbx_seq_one_letter_code
_entity_poly.pdbx_strand_id
1 'polypeptide(L)' 'MRVRRVLPVAGEVLVAQGDAVKARQPIARALLDGDITPMHIANGLGLNAVEVADALLVRVGDRIEKGQIIARSKGIFGF' A
#
# COMPACT_ATOMS: atom_id res chain seq x y z
N MET A 1 1.34 -37.37 3.21
CA MET A 1 0.74 -36.16 2.62
C MET A 1 1.80 -35.05 2.59
N ARG A 2 2.16 -34.52 1.42
CA ARG A 2 3.15 -33.44 1.29
C ARG A 2 2.40 -32.15 0.97
N VAL A 3 2.40 -31.19 1.90
CA VAL A 3 1.73 -29.90 1.69
C VAL A 3 2.56 -29.08 0.69
N ARG A 4 1.98 -28.78 -0.47
CA ARG A 4 2.63 -27.94 -1.48
C ARG A 4 2.50 -26.48 -1.03
N ARG A 5 3.63 -25.83 -0.78
CA ARG A 5 3.70 -24.39 -0.44
C ARG A 5 4.06 -23.62 -1.71
N VAL A 6 3.09 -22.92 -2.28
CA VAL A 6 3.24 -22.17 -3.54
C VAL A 6 2.91 -20.71 -3.27
N LEU A 7 3.74 -19.77 -3.77
CA LEU A 7 3.38 -18.36 -3.74
C LEU A 7 2.33 -18.08 -4.83
N PRO A 8 1.22 -17.39 -4.52
CA PRO A 8 0.18 -17.06 -5.50
C PRO A 8 0.62 -15.98 -6.49
N VAL A 9 1.58 -15.14 -6.10
CA VAL A 9 2.16 -14.06 -6.90
C VAL A 9 3.66 -14.04 -6.72
N ALA A 10 4.38 -13.37 -7.63
CA ALA A 10 5.84 -13.23 -7.51
C ALA A 10 6.20 -12.60 -6.14
N GLY A 11 7.20 -13.17 -5.48
CA GLY A 11 7.58 -12.77 -4.13
C GLY A 11 9.00 -13.20 -3.80
N GLU A 12 9.36 -13.07 -2.54
CA GLU A 12 10.69 -13.33 -2.02
C GLU A 12 10.72 -14.68 -1.29
N VAL A 13 11.71 -15.51 -1.59
CA VAL A 13 11.99 -16.76 -0.87
C VAL A 13 12.96 -16.44 0.27
N LEU A 14 12.58 -16.81 1.50
CA LEU A 14 13.31 -16.47 2.74
C LEU A 14 14.29 -17.57 3.18
N VAL A 15 14.40 -18.66 2.42
CA VAL A 15 15.21 -19.85 2.76
C VAL A 15 16.01 -20.33 1.54
N ALA A 16 17.12 -21.00 1.79
CA ALA A 16 17.94 -21.59 0.74
C ALA A 16 17.59 -23.06 0.48
N GLN A 17 18.06 -23.58 -0.66
CA GLN A 17 17.92 -25.00 -0.97
C GLN A 17 18.74 -25.83 0.03
N GLY A 18 18.06 -26.73 0.75
CA GLY A 18 18.68 -27.62 1.74
C GLY A 18 18.40 -27.25 3.20
N ASP A 19 17.80 -26.09 3.46
CA ASP A 19 17.50 -25.65 4.82
C ASP A 19 16.42 -26.52 5.51
N ALA A 20 16.70 -26.89 6.76
CA ALA A 20 15.72 -27.53 7.63
C ALA A 20 14.77 -26.46 8.20
N VAL A 21 13.48 -26.58 7.88
CA VAL A 21 12.45 -25.60 8.28
C VAL A 21 11.44 -26.22 9.25
N LYS A 22 10.97 -25.43 10.22
CA LYS A 22 9.91 -25.88 11.13
C LYS A 22 8.56 -25.92 10.41
N ALA A 23 7.63 -26.73 10.92
CA ALA A 23 6.31 -26.93 10.31
C ALA A 23 5.55 -25.62 10.05
N ARG A 24 5.69 -24.60 10.92
CA ARG A 24 5.03 -23.29 10.79
C ARG A 24 5.95 -22.15 10.35
N GLN A 25 7.20 -22.45 10.00
CA GLN A 25 8.15 -21.40 9.59
C GLN A 25 7.74 -20.81 8.23
N PRO A 26 7.62 -19.48 8.12
CA PRO A 26 7.50 -18.81 6.83
C PRO A 26 8.75 -19.05 5.99
N ILE A 27 8.59 -19.63 4.80
CA ILE A 27 9.70 -19.94 3.88
C ILE A 27 9.75 -19.01 2.66
N ALA A 28 8.66 -18.27 2.42
CA ALA A 28 8.54 -17.32 1.35
C ALA A 28 7.44 -16.31 1.72
N ARG A 29 7.55 -15.09 1.21
CA ARG A 29 6.55 -14.03 1.36
C ARG A 29 6.29 -13.40 0.01
N ALA A 30 5.07 -12.95 -0.22
CA ALA A 30 4.75 -12.08 -1.34
C ALA A 30 3.95 -10.89 -0.84
N LEU A 31 4.21 -9.72 -1.40
CA LEU A 31 3.36 -8.55 -1.21
C LEU A 31 2.12 -8.78 -2.08
N LEU A 32 1.00 -9.04 -1.43
CA LEU A 32 -0.28 -8.97 -2.09
C LEU A 32 -0.70 -7.50 -2.01
N ASP A 33 -0.62 -6.80 -3.14
CA ASP A 33 -1.22 -5.47 -3.23
C ASP A 33 -2.71 -5.64 -2.90
N GLY A 34 -3.13 -5.06 -1.77
CA GLY A 34 -4.51 -5.15 -1.31
C GLY A 34 -5.47 -4.40 -2.23
N ASP A 35 -6.74 -4.35 -1.85
CA ASP A 35 -7.76 -3.60 -2.60
C ASP A 35 -7.33 -2.15 -2.82
N ILE A 36 -7.02 -1.82 -4.08
CA ILE A 36 -6.72 -0.45 -4.49
C ILE A 36 -8.05 0.30 -4.54
N THR A 37 -8.21 1.27 -3.64
CA THR A 37 -9.34 2.20 -3.71
C THR A 37 -8.87 3.47 -4.44
N PRO A 38 -9.21 3.66 -5.73
CA PRO A 38 -8.88 4.89 -6.43
C PRO A 38 -9.67 6.05 -5.80
N MET A 39 -8.98 7.15 -5.50
CA MET A 39 -9.59 8.35 -4.93
C MET A 39 -9.36 9.55 -5.85
N HIS A 40 -10.44 10.20 -6.29
CA HIS A 40 -10.39 11.38 -7.13
C HIS A 40 -10.25 12.64 -6.26
N ILE A 41 -9.05 12.90 -5.76
CA ILE A 41 -8.77 14.00 -4.82
C ILE A 41 -9.09 15.37 -5.43
N ALA A 42 -8.78 15.58 -6.72
CA ALA A 42 -9.11 16.82 -7.45
C ALA A 42 -10.60 17.16 -7.36
N ASN A 43 -11.46 16.20 -7.71
CA ASN A 43 -12.91 16.38 -7.66
C ASN A 43 -13.42 16.51 -6.22
N GLY A 44 -12.84 15.74 -5.28
CA GLY A 44 -13.23 15.78 -3.87
C GLY A 44 -12.92 17.09 -3.17
N LEU A 45 -11.89 17.81 -3.61
CA LEU A 45 -11.43 19.07 -3.01
C LEU A 45 -11.68 20.31 -3.90
N GLY A 46 -12.23 20.14 -5.11
CA GLY A 46 -12.43 21.22 -6.07
C GLY A 46 -11.13 21.83 -6.59
N LEU A 47 -10.06 21.03 -6.66
CA LEU A 47 -8.72 21.46 -7.07
C LEU A 47 -8.43 21.10 -8.53
N ASN A 48 -7.54 21.85 -9.17
CA ASN A 48 -6.95 21.43 -10.44
C ASN A 48 -6.01 20.23 -10.23
N ALA A 49 -5.84 19.40 -11.25
CA ALA A 49 -4.97 18.21 -11.17
C ALA A 49 -3.54 18.55 -10.74
N VAL A 50 -3.04 19.73 -11.12
CA VAL A 50 -1.69 20.22 -10.76
C VAL A 50 -1.58 20.55 -9.27
N GLU A 51 -2.67 20.99 -8.63
CA GLU A 51 -2.70 21.41 -7.22
C GLU A 51 -2.88 20.24 -6.25
N VAL A 52 -3.24 19.06 -6.76
CA VAL A 52 -3.45 17.86 -5.92
C VAL A 52 -2.17 17.50 -5.18
N ALA A 53 -1.01 17.54 -5.84
CA ALA A 53 0.27 17.20 -5.24
C ALA A 53 0.60 18.09 -4.03
N ASP A 54 0.27 19.38 -4.12
CA ASP A 54 0.48 20.37 -3.05
C ASP A 54 -0.55 20.28 -1.92
N ALA A 55 -1.72 19.69 -2.20
CA ALA A 55 -2.79 19.50 -1.22
C ALA A 55 -2.68 18.19 -0.43
N LEU A 56 -1.81 17.27 -0.85
CA LEU A 56 -1.55 16.01 -0.15
C LEU A 56 -0.80 16.27 1.16
N LEU A 57 -1.30 15.67 2.24
CA LEU A 57 -0.67 15.69 3.57
C LEU A 57 0.15 14.43 3.85
N VAL A 58 0.11 13.47 2.92
CA VAL A 58 0.81 12.18 2.97
C VAL A 58 1.70 12.02 1.75
N ARG A 59 2.77 11.24 1.89
CA ARG A 59 3.69 10.93 0.80
C ARG A 59 3.39 9.57 0.19
N VAL A 60 3.86 9.37 -1.03
CA VAL A 60 3.80 8.06 -1.68
C VAL A 60 4.57 7.04 -0.83
N GLY A 61 3.89 5.98 -0.41
CA GLY A 61 4.44 4.93 0.45
C GLY A 61 4.13 5.09 1.94
N ASP A 62 3.50 6.18 2.37
CA ASP A 62 3.08 6.34 3.76
C ASP A 62 1.94 5.38 4.11
N ARG A 63 1.98 4.84 5.32
CA ARG A 63 0.88 4.05 5.88
C ARG A 63 -0.23 4.99 6.33
N ILE A 64 -1.43 4.80 5.78
CA ILE A 64 -2.62 5.57 6.15
C ILE A 64 -3.63 4.71 6.92
N GLU A 65 -4.41 5.35 7.79
CA GLU A 65 -5.48 4.70 8.57
C GLU A 65 -6.88 5.20 8.19
N LYS A 66 -7.91 4.38 8.43
CA LYS A 66 -9.29 4.75 8.14
C LYS A 66 -9.69 5.97 8.98
N GLY A 67 -10.14 7.03 8.31
CA GLY A 67 -10.51 8.29 8.95
C GLY A 67 -9.37 9.31 9.06
N GLN A 68 -8.15 8.95 8.63
CA GLN A 68 -7.06 9.90 8.52
C GLN A 68 -7.31 10.90 7.40
N ILE A 69 -7.00 12.17 7.65
CA ILE A 69 -7.02 13.22 6.64
C ILE A 69 -5.76 13.08 5.78
N ILE A 70 -5.95 12.74 4.50
CA ILE A 70 -4.85 12.51 3.54
C ILE A 70 -4.58 13.71 2.61
N ALA A 71 -5.56 14.60 2.46
CA ALA A 71 -5.45 15.78 1.60
C ALA A 71 -6.35 16.90 2.14
N ARG A 72 -5.94 18.15 1.95
CA ARG A 72 -6.70 19.33 2.35
C ARG A 72 -6.54 20.43 1.31
N SER A 73 -7.66 20.98 0.84
CA SER A 73 -7.64 22.20 0.02
C SER A 73 -7.16 23.38 0.86
N LYS A 74 -6.30 24.22 0.27
CA LYS A 74 -6.15 25.61 0.74
C LYS A 74 -7.53 26.24 0.52
N GLY A 75 -8.25 26.57 1.59
CA GLY A 75 -9.65 26.98 1.48
C GLY A 75 -9.85 28.24 0.64
N ILE A 76 -11.10 28.68 0.50
CA ILE A 76 -11.48 29.95 -0.17
C ILE A 76 -10.87 31.20 0.48
N PHE A 77 -10.19 31.03 1.62
CA PHE A 77 -9.45 32.06 2.33
C PHE A 77 -8.02 31.55 2.53
N GLY A 78 -7.16 31.87 1.57
CA GLY A 78 -5.73 31.64 1.69
C GLY A 78 -5.17 32.49 2.83
N PHE A 79 -4.80 31.83 3.91
CA PHE A 79 -3.81 32.30 4.88
C PHE A 79 -2.83 31.15 5.12
#